data_AF-A0A7S3SLR4-F1
#
_entry.id   AF-A0A7S3SLR4-F1
#
_cell.length_a   1.000
_cell.length_b   1.000
_cell.length_c   1.000
_cell.angle_alpha   90.00
_cell.angle_beta   90.00
_cell.angle_gamma   90.00
#
_symmetry.space_group_name_H-M   'P 1'
#
loop_
_entity.id
_entity.type
_entity.pdbx_description
1 polymer ?
#
loop_
_entity_poly.entity_id
_entity_poly.type
_entity_poly.pdbx_seq_one_letter_code
_entity_poly.pdbx_strand_id
1 'polypeptide(L)'
;GNLSPPAGIVLLLMAATLFMKLVSWAHAHHDLRLANVEARLDGAPVDIDTLAKQISRFATDVKDTESSAHYPQTVTLPRLMYFILAPTLCYQEAFPRSPRVRPLYVLSLLLRGLAMTSLIMFISVQMIQPLLKNSEQALITRDYAKLLERLVK
;
A
#
# COMPACT_ATOMS: atom_id res chain seq x y z
N GLY A 1 -0.67 -14.63 27.83
CA GLY A 1 0.47 -14.78 26.92
C GLY A 1 0.79 -13.42 26.36
N ASN A 2 1.90 -12.80 26.78
CA ASN A 2 2.26 -11.45 26.36
C ASN A 2 3.00 -11.53 25.03
N LEU A 3 2.41 -10.96 23.98
CA LEU A 3 3.05 -10.80 22.68
C LEU A 3 4.22 -9.80 22.82
N SER A 4 5.36 -10.07 22.18
CA SER A 4 6.50 -9.16 22.26
C SER A 4 6.14 -7.80 21.62
N PRO A 5 6.63 -6.67 22.17
CA PRO A 5 6.37 -5.34 21.61
C PRO A 5 6.61 -5.22 20.08
N PRO A 6 7.69 -5.78 19.51
CA PRO A 6 7.89 -5.73 18.05
C PRO A 6 6.82 -6.53 17.28
N ALA A 7 6.41 -7.70 17.79
CA ALA A 7 5.36 -8.48 17.15
C ALA A 7 4.00 -7.74 17.20
N GLY A 8 3.72 -7.00 18.28
CA GLY A 8 2.55 -6.13 18.37
C GLY A 8 2.54 -5.03 17.31
N ILE A 9 3.67 -4.34 17.11
CA ILE A 9 3.81 -3.29 16.08
C ILE A 9 3.58 -3.88 14.68
N VAL A 10 4.20 -5.02 14.37
CA VAL A 10 4.03 -5.68 13.07
C VAL A 10 2.56 -6.04 12.82
N LEU A 11 1.87 -6.58 13.84
CA LEU A 11 0.47 -6.95 13.73
C LEU A 11 -0.43 -5.73 13.55
N LEU A 12 -0.17 -4.63 14.27
CA LEU A 12 -0.91 -3.38 14.11
C LEU A 12 -0.71 -2.76 12.73
N LEU A 13 0.51 -2.74 12.20
CA LEU A 13 0.80 -2.25 10.86
C LEU A 13 0.11 -3.11 9.79
N MET A 14 0.12 -4.44 9.97
CA MET A 14 -0.58 -5.35 9.07
C MET A 14 -2.10 -5.14 9.12
N ALA A 15 -2.67 -4.97 10.31
CA ALA A 15 -4.10 -4.68 10.46
C ALA A 15 -4.49 -3.34 9.84
N ALA A 16 -3.70 -2.28 10.07
CA ALA A 16 -3.95 -0.95 9.52
C ALA A 16 -3.86 -0.92 7.98
N THR A 17 -2.86 -1.61 7.40
CA THR A 17 -2.72 -1.70 5.94
C THR A 17 -3.86 -2.48 5.30
N LEU A 18 -4.30 -3.58 5.92
CA LEU A 18 -5.48 -4.33 5.47
C LEU A 18 -6.75 -3.48 5.56
N PHE A 19 -6.91 -2.73 6.64
CA PHE A 19 -8.04 -1.82 6.80
C PHE A 19 -8.07 -0.75 5.70
N MET A 20 -6.94 -0.08 5.43
CA MET A 20 -6.86 0.91 4.35
C MET A 20 -7.14 0.30 2.97
N LYS A 21 -6.65 -0.91 2.70
CA LYS A 21 -6.93 -1.63 1.45
C LYS A 21 -8.43 -1.93 1.31
N LEU A 22 -9.09 -2.40 2.36
CA LEU A 22 -10.52 -2.69 2.35
C LEU A 22 -11.36 -1.42 2.16
N VAL A 23 -11.00 -0.33 2.84
CA VAL A 23 -11.64 0.98 2.66
C VAL A 23 -11.48 1.46 1.21
N SER A 24 -10.27 1.41 0.66
CA SER A 24 -10.03 1.80 -0.73
C SER A 24 -10.83 0.95 -1.72
N TRP A 25 -10.92 -0.36 -1.49
CA TRP A 25 -11.72 -1.27 -2.30
C TRP A 25 -13.22 -0.94 -2.23
N ALA A 26 -13.74 -0.68 -1.03
CA ALA A 26 -15.14 -0.33 -0.80
C ALA A 26 -15.52 0.99 -1.49
N HIS A 27 -14.67 2.01 -1.38
CA HIS A 27 -14.88 3.30 -2.06
C HIS A 27 -14.87 3.16 -3.58
N ALA A 28 -13.87 2.46 -4.14
CA ALA A 28 -13.80 2.25 -5.59
C ALA A 28 -15.05 1.53 -6.13
N HIS A 29 -15.56 0.52 -5.42
CA HIS A 29 -16.78 -0.17 -5.83
C HIS A 29 -18.05 0.66 -5.61
N HIS A 30 -18.06 1.57 -4.64
CA HIS A 30 -19.16 2.50 -4.43
C HIS A 30 -19.27 3.50 -5.59
N ASP A 31 -18.14 4.12 -5.97
CA ASP A 31 -18.08 5.08 -7.07
C ASP A 31 -18.47 4.44 -8.40
N LEU A 32 -18.01 3.21 -8.67
CA LEU A 32 -18.43 2.46 -9.85
C LEU A 32 -19.94 2.20 -9.85
N ARG A 33 -20.52 1.84 -8.70
CA ARG A 33 -21.96 1.60 -8.64
C ARG A 33 -22.76 2.86 -8.96
N LEU A 34 -22.32 4.02 -8.47
CA LEU A 34 -22.95 5.31 -8.77
C LEU A 34 -22.85 5.64 -10.26
N ALA A 35 -21.67 5.52 -10.86
CA ALA A 35 -21.48 5.74 -12.29
C ALA A 35 -22.38 4.84 -13.16
N ASN A 36 -22.60 3.58 -12.75
CA ASN A 36 -23.50 2.68 -13.46
C ASN A 36 -24.99 3.01 -13.28
N VAL A 37 -25.37 3.56 -12.14
CA VAL A 37 -26.75 4.02 -11.90
C VAL A 37 -27.01 5.29 -12.72
N GLU A 38 -26.07 6.23 -12.71
CA GLU A 38 -26.14 7.46 -13.50
C GLU A 38 -26.21 7.15 -15.01
N ALA A 39 -25.35 6.26 -15.51
CA ALA A 39 -25.40 5.81 -16.91
C ALA A 39 -26.73 5.14 -17.31
N ARG A 40 -27.46 4.54 -16.35
CA ARG A 40 -28.79 3.96 -16.59
C ARG A 40 -29.91 5.00 -16.53
N LEU A 41 -29.77 6.04 -15.70
CA LEU A 41 -30.74 7.10 -15.52
C LEU A 41 -30.74 8.09 -16.69
N ASP A 42 -29.57 8.37 -17.25
CA ASP A 42 -29.44 9.29 -18.40
C ASP A 42 -30.01 8.72 -19.71
N GLY A 43 -30.42 7.45 -19.74
CA GLY A 43 -31.05 6.83 -20.91
C GLY A 43 -30.21 6.92 -22.18
N ALA A 44 -28.90 7.17 -22.05
CA ALA A 44 -28.03 7.42 -23.17
C ALA A 44 -28.02 6.18 -24.08
N PRO A 45 -28.43 6.30 -25.36
CA PRO A 45 -28.22 5.21 -26.30
C PRO A 45 -26.70 5.03 -26.37
N VAL A 46 -26.21 3.91 -25.85
CA VAL A 46 -24.82 3.53 -25.99
C VAL A 46 -24.61 3.24 -27.47
N ASP A 47 -24.24 4.27 -28.21
CA ASP A 47 -23.80 4.16 -29.58
C ASP A 47 -22.49 3.38 -29.54
N ILE A 48 -22.61 2.08 -29.82
CA ILE A 48 -21.57 1.06 -29.70
C ILE A 48 -20.30 1.53 -30.43
N ASP A 49 -20.45 2.31 -31.49
CA ASP A 49 -19.38 2.84 -32.32
C ASP A 49 -18.60 3.98 -31.66
N THR A 50 -19.24 4.89 -30.93
CA THR A 50 -18.54 5.97 -30.20
C THR A 50 -17.85 5.45 -28.95
N LEU A 51 -18.47 4.48 -28.25
CA LEU A 51 -17.83 3.76 -27.15
C LEU A 51 -16.64 2.93 -27.65
N ALA A 52 -16.79 2.21 -28.76
CA ALA A 52 -15.70 1.47 -29.40
C ALA A 52 -14.56 2.40 -29.85
N LYS A 53 -14.87 3.64 -30.29
CA LYS A 53 -13.89 4.65 -30.68
C LYS A 53 -13.15 5.26 -29.48
N GLN A 54 -13.82 5.43 -28.34
CA GLN A 54 -13.17 5.86 -27.08
C GLN A 54 -12.33 4.72 -26.48
N ILE A 55 -12.84 3.49 -26.47
CA ILE A 55 -12.10 2.30 -26.03
C ILE A 55 -10.88 2.06 -26.92
N SER A 56 -10.99 2.17 -28.24
CA SER A 56 -9.86 1.98 -29.16
C SER A 56 -8.81 3.08 -29.04
N ARG A 57 -9.19 4.35 -28.85
CA ARG A 57 -8.24 5.44 -28.58
C ARG A 57 -7.51 5.26 -27.25
N PHE A 58 -8.17 4.74 -26.22
CA PHE A 58 -7.55 4.41 -24.94
C PHE A 58 -6.69 3.14 -25.03
N ALA A 59 -7.14 2.14 -25.78
CA ALA A 59 -6.42 0.87 -25.99
C ALA A 59 -5.16 1.03 -26.85
N THR A 60 -5.09 2.04 -27.73
CA THR A 60 -3.85 2.35 -28.47
C THR A 60 -2.75 2.94 -27.59
N ASP A 61 -3.09 3.55 -26.46
CA ASP A 61 -2.12 4.10 -25.49
C ASP A 61 -1.87 3.14 -24.30
N VAL A 62 -2.78 2.19 -24.05
CA VAL A 62 -2.69 1.21 -22.96
C VAL A 62 -2.83 -0.21 -23.48
N LYS A 63 -1.74 -0.73 -24.06
CA LYS A 63 -1.64 -2.10 -24.59
C LYS A 63 -1.72 -3.23 -23.54
N ASP A 64 -1.85 -2.89 -22.25
CA ASP A 64 -1.85 -3.83 -21.13
C ASP A 64 -3.20 -3.95 -20.39
N THR A 65 -4.27 -3.32 -20.88
CA THR A 65 -5.61 -3.44 -20.25
C THR A 65 -6.37 -4.61 -20.87
N GLU A 66 -6.02 -5.83 -20.46
CA GLU A 66 -6.94 -6.95 -20.68
C GLU A 66 -8.22 -6.70 -19.87
N SER A 67 -9.22 -6.25 -20.62
CA SER A 67 -10.62 -6.12 -20.24
C SER A 67 -10.93 -4.92 -19.35
N SER A 68 -11.36 -3.82 -19.98
CA SER A 68 -12.47 -3.00 -19.47
C SER A 68 -13.68 -3.91 -19.25
N ALA A 69 -13.66 -4.70 -18.19
CA ALA A 69 -14.80 -5.48 -17.79
C ALA A 69 -15.83 -4.47 -17.26
N HIS A 70 -16.93 -4.36 -17.98
CA HIS A 70 -18.05 -3.52 -17.57
C HIS A 70 -18.55 -4.04 -16.22
N TYR A 71 -18.79 -3.13 -15.27
CA TYR A 71 -19.52 -3.47 -14.04
C TYR A 71 -20.83 -4.17 -14.43
N PRO A 72 -21.21 -5.33 -13.84
CA PRO A 72 -20.75 -5.91 -12.57
C PRO A 72 -19.73 -7.07 -12.68
N GLN A 73 -19.11 -7.30 -13.84
CA GLN A 73 -18.25 -8.49 -14.04
C GLN A 73 -16.82 -8.36 -13.47
N THR A 74 -16.43 -7.18 -13.00
CA THR A 74 -15.09 -6.88 -12.44
C THR A 74 -14.86 -7.37 -11.00
N VAL A 75 -15.90 -7.76 -10.28
CA VAL A 75 -15.84 -8.10 -8.84
C VAL A 75 -15.38 -9.55 -8.64
N THR A 76 -14.15 -9.88 -9.01
CA THR A 76 -13.59 -11.24 -8.85
C THR A 76 -12.68 -11.34 -7.63
N LEU A 77 -12.93 -12.32 -6.74
CA LEU A 77 -12.09 -12.62 -5.56
C LEU A 77 -10.57 -12.79 -5.86
N PRO A 78 -10.14 -13.39 -6.99
CA PRO A 78 -8.73 -13.48 -7.34
C PRO A 78 -8.05 -12.12 -7.51
N ARG A 79 -8.77 -11.11 -8.02
CA ARG A 79 -8.24 -9.74 -8.17
C ARG A 79 -8.10 -9.06 -6.81
N LEU A 80 -9.02 -9.33 -5.88
CA LEU A 80 -8.91 -8.87 -4.49
C LEU A 80 -7.71 -9.50 -3.78
N MET A 81 -7.52 -10.82 -3.91
CA MET A 81 -6.35 -11.52 -3.35
C MET A 81 -5.04 -10.96 -3.91
N TYR A 82 -4.98 -10.67 -5.21
CA TYR A 82 -3.84 -10.00 -5.82
C TYR A 82 -3.60 -8.60 -5.24
N PHE A 83 -4.66 -7.79 -5.07
CA PHE A 83 -4.54 -6.45 -4.49
C PHE A 83 -4.06 -6.46 -3.02
N ILE A 84 -4.47 -7.45 -2.22
CA ILE A 84 -3.97 -7.59 -0.85
C ILE A 84 -2.46 -7.84 -0.84
N LEU A 85 -1.97 -8.65 -1.79
CA LEU A 85 -0.54 -8.98 -1.90
C LEU A 85 0.29 -7.88 -2.57
N ALA A 86 -0.33 -7.05 -3.42
CA ALA A 86 0.36 -5.97 -4.12
C ALA A 86 0.84 -4.87 -3.14
N PRO A 87 2.03 -4.28 -3.38
CA PRO A 87 2.59 -3.21 -2.54
C PRO A 87 1.95 -1.84 -2.85
N THR A 88 0.63 -1.78 -2.88
CA THR A 88 -0.15 -0.54 -3.15
C THR A 88 -1.25 -0.36 -2.11
N LEU A 89 -1.51 0.87 -1.70
CA LEU A 89 -2.60 1.19 -0.74
C LEU A 89 -3.93 1.49 -1.42
N CYS A 90 -3.87 2.02 -2.65
CA CYS A 90 -5.05 2.37 -3.43
C CYS A 90 -5.41 1.24 -4.39
N TYR A 91 -6.69 0.86 -4.40
CA TYR A 91 -7.25 -0.09 -5.36
C TYR A 91 -7.45 0.57 -6.73
N GLN A 92 -7.12 -0.15 -7.78
CA GLN A 92 -7.42 0.20 -9.17
C GLN A 92 -7.95 -1.04 -9.89
N GLU A 93 -8.92 -0.89 -10.79
CA GLU A 93 -9.56 -2.01 -11.49
C GLU A 93 -8.61 -2.77 -12.41
N ALA A 94 -7.67 -2.06 -13.03
CA ALA A 94 -6.64 -2.62 -13.88
C ALA A 94 -5.27 -2.13 -13.41
N PHE A 95 -4.49 -3.03 -12.82
CA PHE A 95 -3.10 -2.75 -12.49
C PHE A 95 -2.21 -3.05 -13.70
N PRO A 96 -1.28 -2.15 -14.06
CA PRO A 96 -0.33 -2.41 -15.14
C PRO A 96 0.53 -3.62 -14.77
N ARG A 97 0.53 -4.63 -15.64
CA ARG A 97 1.29 -5.87 -15.42
C ARG A 97 2.63 -5.76 -16.12
N SER A 98 3.70 -6.17 -15.43
CA SER A 98 4.99 -6.31 -16.09
C SER A 98 4.96 -7.52 -17.04
N PRO A 99 5.46 -7.38 -18.28
CA PRO A 99 5.39 -8.46 -19.27
C PRO A 99 6.28 -9.67 -18.91
N ARG A 100 7.29 -9.47 -18.06
CA ARG A 100 8.22 -10.53 -17.60
C ARG A 100 8.66 -10.27 -16.15
N VAL A 101 8.56 -11.28 -15.31
CA VAL A 101 9.11 -11.27 -13.94
C VAL A 101 10.58 -11.69 -13.98
N ARG A 102 11.48 -10.89 -13.38
CA ARG A 102 12.92 -11.20 -13.27
C ARG A 102 13.24 -11.65 -11.84
N PRO A 103 13.20 -12.96 -11.51
CA PRO A 103 13.29 -13.43 -10.13
C PRO A 103 14.63 -13.08 -9.45
N LEU A 104 15.73 -13.12 -10.20
CA LEU A 104 17.05 -12.68 -9.72
C LEU A 104 17.07 -11.20 -9.31
N TYR A 105 16.36 -10.36 -10.05
CA TYR A 105 16.24 -8.94 -9.69
C TYR A 105 15.44 -8.78 -8.39
N VAL A 106 14.31 -9.47 -8.26
CA VAL A 106 13.50 -9.46 -7.04
C VAL A 106 14.30 -9.96 -5.84
N LEU A 107 15.04 -11.06 -5.98
CA LEU A 107 15.90 -11.59 -4.93
C LEU A 107 16.99 -10.58 -4.54
N SER A 108 17.64 -9.95 -5.52
CA SER A 108 18.65 -8.92 -5.25
C SER A 108 18.06 -7.71 -4.53
N LEU A 109 16.82 -7.34 -4.85
CA LEU A 109 16.11 -6.24 -4.20
C LEU A 109 15.73 -6.60 -2.75
N LEU A 110 15.27 -7.82 -2.50
CA LEU A 110 14.99 -8.32 -1.15
C LEU A 110 16.25 -8.35 -0.29
N LEU A 111 17.37 -8.85 -0.82
CA LEU A 111 18.64 -8.87 -0.11
C LEU A 111 19.12 -7.45 0.23
N ARG A 112 19.04 -6.52 -0.73
CA ARG A 112 19.37 -5.10 -0.52
C ARG A 112 18.48 -4.46 0.54
N GLY A 113 17.18 -4.75 0.51
CA GLY A 113 16.22 -4.29 1.52
C GLY A 113 16.55 -4.83 2.91
N LEU A 114 16.78 -6.14 3.03
CA LEU A 114 17.17 -6.77 4.29
C LEU A 114 18.46 -6.19 4.85
N ALA A 115 19.49 -6.04 4.02
CA ALA A 115 20.76 -5.43 4.42
C ALA A 115 20.61 -3.98 4.89
N MET A 116 19.76 -3.19 4.23
CA MET A 116 19.48 -1.82 4.67
C MET A 116 18.67 -1.77 5.97
N THR A 117 17.63 -2.61 6.11
CA THR A 117 16.84 -2.67 7.35
C THR A 117 17.66 -3.15 8.55
N SER A 118 18.55 -4.13 8.36
CA SER A 118 19.44 -4.61 9.41
C SER A 118 20.45 -3.55 9.80
N LEU A 119 21.01 -2.81 8.84
CA LEU A 119 21.91 -1.68 9.09
C LEU A 119 21.21 -0.56 9.87
N ILE A 120 19.98 -0.18 9.48
CA ILE A 120 19.20 0.82 10.21
C ILE A 120 18.90 0.36 11.64
N MET A 121 18.48 -0.89 11.82
CA MET A 121 18.22 -1.47 13.14
C MET A 121 19.49 -1.49 14.00
N PHE A 122 20.62 -1.89 13.42
CA PHE A 122 21.91 -1.93 14.10
C PHE A 122 22.35 -0.54 14.58
N ILE A 123 22.32 0.46 13.68
CA ILE A 123 22.63 1.85 14.02
C ILE A 123 21.66 2.36 15.09
N SER A 124 20.36 2.07 14.97
CA SER A 124 19.36 2.49 15.96
C SER A 124 19.68 1.94 17.35
N VAL A 125 20.00 0.65 17.46
CA VAL A 125 20.39 0.03 18.74
C VAL A 125 21.67 0.66 19.28
N GLN A 126 22.67 0.89 18.42
CA GLN A 126 23.93 1.51 18.81
C GLN A 126 23.77 2.94 19.29
N MET A 127 22.82 3.71 18.75
CA MET A 127 22.53 5.07 19.20
C MET A 127 21.71 5.07 20.49
N ILE A 128 20.72 4.18 20.60
CA ILE A 128 19.81 4.11 21.75
C ILE A 128 20.53 3.62 23.01
N GLN A 129 21.45 2.66 22.92
CA GLN A 129 22.19 2.11 24.07
C GLN A 129 22.97 3.16 24.89
N PRO A 130 23.82 4.02 24.30
CA PRO A 130 24.55 5.05 25.04
C PRO A 130 23.62 6.17 25.52
N LEU A 131 22.59 6.53 24.74
CA LEU A 131 21.58 7.51 25.14
C LEU A 131 20.84 7.06 26.40
N LEU A 132 20.41 5.79 26.46
CA LEU A 132 19.71 5.22 27.62
C LEU A 132 20.59 5.23 28.86
N LYS A 133 21.84 4.74 28.77
CA LYS A 133 22.77 4.69 29.90
C LYS A 133 23.12 6.08 30.45
N ASN A 134 23.26 7.07 29.58
CA ASN A 134 23.57 8.45 29.97
C ASN A 134 22.33 9.22 30.49
N SER A 135 21.13 8.75 30.18
CA SER A 135 19.86 9.45 30.46
C SER A 135 19.01 8.79 31.54
N GLU A 136 19.37 7.59 32.02
CA GLU A 136 18.65 6.87 33.08
C GLU A 136 18.44 7.73 34.32
N GLN A 137 19.49 8.42 34.79
CA GLN A 137 19.43 9.32 35.94
C GLN A 137 18.62 10.62 35.66
N ALA A 138 18.61 11.10 34.42
CA ALA A 138 17.90 12.32 34.04
C ALA A 138 16.39 12.09 33.84
N LEU A 139 16.00 10.89 33.36
CA LEU A 139 14.60 10.47 33.23
C LEU A 139 13.92 10.28 34.58
N ILE A 140 14.62 9.71 35.56
CA ILE A 140 14.10 9.51 36.93
C ILE A 140 13.91 10.85 37.65
N THR A 141 14.78 11.83 37.39
CA THR A 141 14.75 13.16 38.04
C THR A 141 13.72 14.12 37.41
N ARG A 142 12.96 13.70 36.38
CA ARG A 142 11.91 14.49 35.67
C ARG A 142 12.38 15.83 35.07
N ASP A 143 13.69 16.00 34.86
CA ASP A 143 14.26 17.27 34.40
C ASP A 143 14.41 17.26 32.86
N TYR A 144 13.27 17.38 32.16
CA TYR A 144 13.19 17.30 30.69
C TYR A 144 14.02 18.35 29.96
N ALA A 145 14.29 19.50 30.61
CA ALA A 145 15.12 20.56 30.04
C ALA A 145 16.59 20.11 29.85
N LYS A 146 17.16 19.40 30.84
CA LYS A 146 18.53 18.85 30.75
C LYS A 146 18.63 17.69 29.77
N LEU A 147 17.55 16.92 29.58
CA LEU A 147 17.49 15.87 28.55
C LEU A 147 17.50 16.48 27.14
N LEU A 148 16.73 17.54 26.90
CA LEU A 148 16.73 18.25 25.62
C LEU A 148 18.09 18.91 25.33
N GLU A 149 18.72 19.54 26.33
CA GLU A 149 20.07 20.10 26.17
C GLU A 149 21.10 19.05 25.76
N ARG A 150 21.03 17.83 26.35
CA ARG A 150 21.92 16.70 26.02
C ARG A 150 21.58 16.02 24.69
N LEU A 151 20.35 16.12 24.20
CA LEU A 151 19.92 15.59 22.90
C LEU A 151 20.31 16.50 21.73
N VAL A 152 20.39 17.81 21.97
CA VAL A 152 20.80 18.82 20.98
C VAL A 152 22.33 18.86 20.82
N LYS A 153 23.07 18.41 21.84
CA LYS A 153 24.53 18.28 21.82
C LYS A 153 24.97 16.99 21.13
#